data_AF-A0A924F9W0-F1
#
_entry.id   AF-A0A924F9W0-F1
#
_cell.length_a   1.000
_cell.length_b   1.000
_cell.length_c   1.000
_cell.angle_alpha   90.00
_cell.angle_beta   90.00
_cell.angle_gamma   90.00
#
_symmetry.space_group_name_H-M   'P 1'
#
loop_
_entity.id
_entity.type
_entity.pdbx_description
1 polymer ?
#
loop_
_entity_poly.entity_id
_entity_poly.type
_entity_poly.pdbx_seq_one_letter_code
_entity_poly.pdbx_strand_id
1 'polypeptide(L)'
;DTSMGFGPLSGLMMGTRSGDIDPSVIFHLMEHEGYTLEQLSKLLNKQSGLLGVGGSSDMRDIRKLVAQGDEKAILAIKLYAYRIKKFIGCYAAVLNGIDAIIFTAGVGENDVDLRKAICKELDFLGILLNEEQNASYSGVISDISNSDGKVRILVIPTNEEFEIASQCYSLIE
;
A
#
# COMPACT_ATOMS: atom_id res chain seq x y z
N ASP A 1 10.98 8.46 -8.25
CA ASP A 1 10.81 8.47 -6.78
C ASP A 1 10.36 7.08 -6.32
N THR A 2 10.59 6.70 -5.07
CA THR A 2 10.15 5.42 -4.48
C THR A 2 10.00 5.56 -2.96
N SER A 3 9.09 4.79 -2.35
CA SER A 3 8.66 5.08 -0.98
C SER A 3 9.57 4.45 0.07
N MET A 4 10.22 3.34 -0.28
CA MET A 4 11.23 2.75 0.59
C MET A 4 12.51 3.57 0.52
N GLY A 5 13.21 3.69 1.65
CA GLY A 5 14.48 4.39 1.74
C GLY A 5 15.66 3.42 1.74
N PHE A 6 16.70 3.76 2.50
CA PHE A 6 17.88 2.91 2.71
C PHE A 6 17.53 1.48 3.12
N GLY A 7 16.49 1.34 3.94
CA GLY A 7 15.91 0.04 4.30
C GLY A 7 14.42 0.00 3.96
N PRO A 8 13.81 -1.19 4.05
CA PRO A 8 12.44 -1.42 3.61
C PRO A 8 11.39 -0.97 4.63
N LEU A 9 11.78 -0.21 5.66
CA LEU A 9 10.90 0.28 6.74
C LEU A 9 10.21 1.60 6.37
N SER A 10 10.87 2.48 5.62
CA SER A 10 10.28 3.76 5.21
C SER A 10 9.14 3.57 4.23
N GLY A 11 8.25 4.56 4.18
CA GLY A 11 7.21 4.70 3.19
C GLY A 11 5.86 4.25 3.69
N LEU A 12 5.29 3.29 2.99
CA LEU A 12 3.97 2.78 3.27
C LEU A 12 3.92 1.98 4.58
N MET A 13 2.80 2.12 5.29
CA MET A 13 2.39 1.14 6.29
C MET A 13 2.29 -0.23 5.62
N MET A 14 2.79 -1.30 6.24
CA MET A 14 2.76 -2.66 5.67
C MET A 14 2.13 -3.66 6.64
N GLY A 15 2.24 -4.97 6.36
CA GLY A 15 1.71 -6.01 7.24
C GLY A 15 2.21 -5.91 8.69
N THR A 16 3.53 -5.85 8.88
CA THR A 16 4.17 -5.77 10.21
C THR A 16 5.07 -4.55 10.40
N ARG A 17 5.31 -3.79 9.33
CA ARG A 17 6.20 -2.62 9.32
C ARG A 17 5.40 -1.34 9.49
N SER A 18 5.95 -0.38 10.24
CA SER A 18 5.29 0.90 10.53
C SER A 18 5.07 1.76 9.28
N GLY A 19 6.00 1.73 8.32
CA GLY A 19 6.11 2.80 7.35
C GLY A 19 6.65 4.07 8.01
N ASP A 20 6.40 5.21 7.37
CA ASP A 20 6.85 6.51 7.88
C ASP A 20 6.16 6.89 9.20
N ILE A 21 7.00 7.20 10.19
CA ILE A 21 6.62 7.77 11.48
C ILE A 21 7.47 9.02 11.75
N ASP A 22 6.98 9.87 12.64
CA ASP A 22 7.78 10.99 13.15
C ASP A 22 8.99 10.44 13.94
N PRO A 23 10.23 10.86 13.61
CA PRO A 23 11.41 10.49 14.39
C PRO A 23 11.31 10.83 15.89
N SER A 24 10.51 11.83 16.27
CA SER A 24 10.27 12.16 17.68
C SER A 24 9.68 11.00 18.50
N VAL A 25 8.90 10.12 17.86
CA VAL A 25 8.34 8.91 18.49
C VAL A 25 9.45 7.95 18.92
N ILE A 26 10.51 7.84 18.12
CA ILE A 26 11.67 6.98 18.44
C ILE A 26 12.36 7.49 19.71
N PHE A 27 12.65 8.80 19.76
CA PHE A 27 13.29 9.42 20.92
C PHE A 27 12.43 9.29 22.17
N HIS A 28 11.12 9.55 22.05
CA HIS A 28 10.19 9.41 23.17
C HIS A 28 10.16 7.99 23.75
N LEU A 29 10.05 6.97 22.89
CA LEU A 29 10.03 5.57 23.34
C LEU A 29 11.34 5.16 24.03
N MET A 30 12.47 5.68 23.58
CA MET A 30 13.77 5.36 24.19
C MET A 30 14.00 6.12 25.50
N GLU A 31 13.75 7.43 25.51
CA GLU A 31 14.10 8.31 26.63
C GLU A 31 13.09 8.25 27.78
N HIS A 32 11.81 8.01 27.47
CA HIS A 32 10.73 8.05 28.47
C HIS A 32 10.09 6.69 28.72
N GLU A 33 9.98 5.82 27.71
CA GLU A 33 9.37 4.49 27.85
C GLU A 33 10.42 3.37 28.03
N GLY A 34 11.72 3.72 28.02
CA GLY A 34 12.82 2.79 28.31
C GLY A 34 13.07 1.72 27.26
N TYR A 35 12.60 1.91 26.01
CA TYR A 35 12.84 0.96 24.94
C TYR A 35 14.32 0.88 24.57
N THR A 36 14.83 -0.34 24.41
CA THR A 36 16.14 -0.56 23.78
C THR A 36 16.05 -0.43 22.26
N LEU A 37 17.19 -0.21 21.60
CA LEU A 37 17.26 -0.19 20.13
C LEU A 37 16.74 -1.49 19.49
N GLU A 38 17.02 -2.64 20.12
CA GLU A 38 16.55 -3.94 19.63
C GLU A 38 15.02 -4.06 19.73
N GLN A 39 14.45 -3.66 20.87
CA GLN A 39 13.00 -3.65 21.07
C GLN A 39 12.31 -2.70 20.09
N LEU A 40 12.88 -1.51 19.89
CA LEU A 40 12.34 -0.54 18.94
C LEU A 40 12.42 -1.06 17.49
N SER A 41 13.55 -1.66 17.10
CA SER A 41 13.71 -2.27 15.78
C SER A 41 12.67 -3.37 15.56
N LYS A 42 12.45 -4.24 16.55
CA LYS A 42 11.42 -5.28 16.53
C LYS A 42 10.01 -4.68 16.46
N LEU A 43 9.73 -3.64 17.24
CA LEU A 43 8.45 -2.94 17.25
C LEU A 43 8.12 -2.43 15.85
N LEU A 44 9.03 -1.65 15.25
CA LEU A 44 8.82 -1.00 13.97
C LEU A 44 8.80 -1.97 12.79
N ASN A 45 9.56 -3.07 12.84
CA ASN A 45 9.64 -4.02 11.72
C ASN A 45 8.64 -5.18 11.80
N LYS A 46 8.28 -5.62 13.01
CA LYS A 46 7.59 -6.91 13.23
C LYS A 46 6.29 -6.79 14.01
N GLN A 47 6.02 -5.68 14.69
CA GLN A 47 4.86 -5.53 15.58
C GLN A 47 4.04 -4.26 15.26
N SER A 48 4.31 -3.61 14.14
CA SER A 48 3.63 -2.39 13.69
C SER A 48 2.74 -2.70 12.48
N GLY A 49 2.35 -1.67 11.73
CA GLY A 49 1.60 -1.84 10.50
C GLY A 49 0.19 -2.38 10.75
N LEU A 50 -0.33 -3.19 9.82
CA LEU A 50 -1.65 -3.81 9.94
C LEU A 50 -1.75 -4.66 11.21
N LEU A 51 -0.69 -5.36 11.58
CA LEU A 51 -0.64 -6.17 12.79
C LEU A 51 -0.79 -5.30 14.04
N GLY A 52 0.02 -4.25 14.15
CA GLY A 52 0.03 -3.38 15.34
C GLY A 52 -1.27 -2.62 15.54
N VAL A 53 -1.92 -2.17 14.46
CA VAL A 53 -3.17 -1.41 14.55
C VAL A 53 -4.39 -2.33 14.56
N GLY A 54 -4.47 -3.28 13.63
CA GLY A 54 -5.67 -4.08 13.34
C GLY A 54 -5.59 -5.53 13.77
N GLY A 55 -4.50 -5.98 14.40
CA GLY A 55 -4.39 -7.30 15.01
C GLY A 55 -3.99 -8.45 14.06
N SER A 56 -3.79 -8.20 12.77
CA SER A 56 -3.24 -9.18 11.82
C SER A 56 -2.35 -8.52 10.76
N SER A 57 -1.30 -9.22 10.35
CA SER A 57 -0.46 -8.79 9.22
C SER A 57 -1.03 -9.16 7.86
N ASP A 58 -2.03 -10.03 7.80
CA ASP A 58 -2.68 -10.51 6.57
C ASP A 58 -3.96 -9.70 6.30
N MET A 59 -4.04 -9.10 5.12
CA MET A 59 -5.18 -8.26 4.73
C MET A 59 -6.50 -9.05 4.71
N ARG A 60 -6.49 -10.35 4.38
CA ARG A 60 -7.70 -11.18 4.33
C ARG A 60 -8.30 -11.36 5.72
N ASP A 61 -7.45 -11.52 6.73
CA ASP A 61 -7.91 -11.64 8.12
C ASP A 61 -8.39 -10.29 8.67
N ILE A 62 -7.72 -9.19 8.32
CA ILE A 62 -8.21 -7.84 8.62
C ILE A 62 -9.61 -7.62 8.00
N ARG A 63 -9.84 -8.03 6.75
CA ARG A 63 -11.16 -7.93 6.09
C ARG A 63 -12.24 -8.72 6.82
N LYS A 64 -11.93 -9.92 7.35
CA LYS A 64 -12.88 -10.69 8.18
C LYS A 64 -13.23 -9.94 9.47
N LEU A 65 -12.25 -9.34 10.13
CA LEU A 65 -12.47 -8.53 11.34
C LEU A 65 -13.32 -7.29 11.03
N VAL A 66 -13.06 -6.62 9.90
CA VAL A 66 -13.89 -5.50 9.43
C VAL A 66 -15.34 -5.93 9.21
N ALA A 67 -15.57 -7.08 8.58
CA ALA A 67 -16.92 -7.63 8.37
C ALA A 67 -17.64 -7.95 9.70
N GLN A 68 -16.91 -8.19 10.77
CA GLN A 68 -17.42 -8.38 12.13
C GLN A 68 -17.61 -7.06 12.90
N GLY A 69 -17.26 -5.92 12.31
CA GLY A 69 -17.38 -4.60 12.94
C GLY A 69 -16.22 -4.24 13.86
N ASP A 70 -15.06 -4.90 13.76
CA ASP A 70 -13.89 -4.56 14.58
C ASP A 70 -13.34 -3.17 14.22
N GLU A 71 -13.43 -2.24 15.18
CA GLU A 71 -13.06 -0.84 14.97
C GLU A 71 -11.56 -0.65 14.66
N LYS A 72 -10.70 -1.49 15.25
CA LYS A 72 -9.25 -1.43 15.05
C LYS A 72 -8.85 -1.90 13.66
N ALA A 73 -9.46 -2.97 13.17
CA ALA A 73 -9.28 -3.46 11.81
C ALA A 73 -9.79 -2.43 10.77
N ILE A 74 -10.94 -1.80 11.05
CA ILE A 74 -11.47 -0.71 10.20
C ILE A 74 -10.47 0.46 10.17
N LEU A 75 -9.93 0.87 11.32
CA LEU A 75 -8.92 1.92 11.40
C LEU A 75 -7.65 1.53 10.63
N ALA A 76 -7.19 0.29 10.75
CA ALA A 76 -5.99 -0.19 10.08
C ALA A 76 -6.10 -0.06 8.55
N ILE A 77 -7.22 -0.49 7.95
CA ILE A 77 -7.45 -0.34 6.49
C ILE A 77 -7.50 1.15 6.10
N LYS A 78 -8.19 1.98 6.90
CA LYS A 78 -8.27 3.43 6.63
C LYS A 78 -6.89 4.08 6.63
N LEU A 79 -6.04 3.78 7.62
CA LEU A 79 -4.67 4.28 7.69
C LEU A 79 -3.81 3.78 6.53
N TYR A 80 -3.96 2.50 6.17
CA TYR A 80 -3.26 1.88 5.05
C TYR A 80 -3.59 2.58 3.72
N ALA A 81 -4.88 2.71 3.40
CA ALA A 81 -5.35 3.41 2.20
C ALA A 81 -4.95 4.90 2.19
N TYR A 82 -5.08 5.57 3.34
CA TYR A 82 -4.69 6.97 3.49
C TYR A 82 -3.20 7.19 3.23
N ARG A 83 -2.33 6.32 3.73
CA ARG A 83 -0.88 6.42 3.51
C ARG A 83 -0.55 6.25 2.03
N ILE A 84 -1.16 5.29 1.34
CA ILE A 84 -0.97 5.09 -0.10
C ILE A 84 -1.46 6.31 -0.88
N LYS A 85 -2.65 6.84 -0.56
CA LYS A 85 -3.19 8.06 -1.16
C LYS A 85 -2.22 9.24 -1.05
N LYS A 86 -1.63 9.45 0.13
CA LYS A 86 -0.62 10.51 0.31
C LYS A 86 0.58 10.34 -0.63
N PHE A 87 1.10 9.12 -0.77
CA PHE A 87 2.22 8.84 -1.66
C PHE A 87 1.88 9.04 -3.14
N ILE A 88 0.68 8.65 -3.57
CA ILE A 88 0.18 8.96 -4.92
C ILE A 88 0.20 10.48 -5.16
N GLY A 89 -0.30 11.27 -4.21
CA GLY A 89 -0.28 12.73 -4.30
C GLY A 89 1.14 13.30 -4.37
N CYS A 90 2.06 12.83 -3.53
CA CYS A 90 3.47 13.24 -3.57
C CYS A 90 4.09 12.96 -4.95
N TYR A 91 3.91 11.76 -5.48
CA TYR A 91 4.50 11.38 -6.76
C TYR A 91 3.86 12.08 -7.94
N ALA A 92 2.54 12.30 -7.90
CA ALA A 92 1.87 13.10 -8.90
C ALA A 92 2.39 14.54 -8.93
N ALA A 93 2.70 15.13 -7.78
CA ALA A 93 3.31 16.45 -7.71
C ALA A 93 4.74 16.44 -8.30
N VAL A 94 5.56 15.43 -7.98
CA VAL A 94 6.93 15.28 -8.52
C VAL A 94 6.92 15.13 -10.05
N LEU A 95 5.95 14.41 -10.61
CA LEU A 95 5.81 14.16 -12.04
C LEU A 95 5.07 15.28 -12.79
N ASN A 96 4.58 16.31 -12.09
CA ASN A 96 3.73 17.37 -12.65
C ASN A 96 2.45 16.84 -13.32
N GLY A 97 1.80 15.87 -12.65
CA GLY A 97 0.69 15.09 -13.18
C GLY A 97 1.07 13.63 -13.38
N ILE A 98 0.08 12.78 -13.67
CA ILE A 98 0.29 11.35 -13.96
C ILE A 98 -0.67 10.91 -15.06
N ASP A 99 -0.23 9.95 -15.87
CA ASP A 99 -1.08 9.32 -16.89
C ASP A 99 -1.78 8.06 -16.37
N ALA A 100 -1.16 7.37 -15.41
CA ALA A 100 -1.69 6.11 -14.90
C ALA A 100 -1.31 5.84 -13.42
N ILE A 101 -2.15 5.06 -12.76
CA ILE A 101 -1.88 4.36 -11.50
C ILE A 101 -1.99 2.87 -11.77
N ILE A 102 -0.97 2.12 -11.35
CA ILE A 102 -0.94 0.66 -11.51
C ILE A 102 -0.99 0.01 -10.12
N PHE A 103 -2.00 -0.81 -9.89
CA PHE A 103 -2.08 -1.71 -8.76
C PHE A 103 -1.51 -3.08 -9.15
N THR A 104 -0.64 -3.61 -8.31
CA THR A 104 0.05 -4.89 -8.53
C THR A 104 0.34 -5.56 -7.19
N ALA A 105 0.93 -6.76 -7.23
CA ALA A 105 1.21 -7.65 -6.12
C ALA A 105 -0.04 -8.08 -5.35
N GLY A 106 0.14 -8.98 -4.37
CA GLY A 106 -0.96 -9.69 -3.72
C GLY A 106 -2.13 -8.81 -3.26
N VAL A 107 -1.86 -7.70 -2.55
CA VAL A 107 -2.94 -6.81 -2.06
C VAL A 107 -3.51 -5.92 -3.17
N GLY A 108 -2.66 -5.33 -4.01
CA GLY A 108 -3.10 -4.43 -5.07
C GLY A 108 -3.94 -5.14 -6.13
N GLU A 109 -3.61 -6.39 -6.43
CA GLU A 109 -4.35 -7.23 -7.39
C GLU A 109 -5.67 -7.73 -6.83
N ASN A 110 -5.72 -8.14 -5.56
CA ASN A 110 -6.85 -8.92 -5.05
C ASN A 110 -7.83 -8.15 -4.16
N ASP A 111 -7.45 -6.98 -3.63
CA ASP A 111 -8.32 -6.22 -2.72
C ASP A 111 -9.06 -5.08 -3.45
N VAL A 112 -10.22 -5.42 -4.00
CA VAL A 112 -11.15 -4.52 -4.71
C VAL A 112 -11.51 -3.30 -3.87
N ASP A 113 -11.87 -3.52 -2.61
CA ASP A 113 -12.32 -2.47 -1.69
C ASP A 113 -11.18 -1.52 -1.33
N LEU A 114 -9.95 -2.03 -1.24
CA LEU A 114 -8.80 -1.20 -0.96
C LEU A 114 -8.48 -0.29 -2.14
N ARG A 115 -8.49 -0.79 -3.38
CA ARG A 115 -8.31 0.06 -4.57
C ARG A 115 -9.35 1.17 -4.60
N LYS A 116 -10.62 0.83 -4.30
CA LYS A 116 -11.71 1.82 -4.14
C LYS A 116 -11.39 2.85 -3.06
N ALA A 117 -10.98 2.42 -1.88
CA ALA A 117 -10.65 3.33 -0.77
C ALA A 117 -9.47 4.27 -1.09
N ILE A 118 -8.47 3.79 -1.84
CA ILE A 118 -7.31 4.57 -2.27
C ILE A 118 -7.72 5.62 -3.31
N CYS A 119 -8.48 5.22 -4.33
CA CYS A 119 -8.88 6.09 -5.45
C CYS A 119 -9.98 7.10 -5.08
N LYS A 120 -10.69 6.91 -3.97
CA LYS A 120 -11.77 7.80 -3.53
C LYS A 120 -11.27 9.24 -3.34
N GLU A 121 -12.05 10.25 -3.75
CA GLU A 121 -11.78 11.69 -3.51
C GLU A 121 -10.42 12.15 -4.10
N LEU A 122 -10.06 11.63 -5.28
CA LEU A 122 -8.89 12.05 -6.05
C LEU A 122 -9.28 12.61 -7.43
N ASP A 123 -10.54 13.03 -7.60
CA ASP A 123 -11.11 13.52 -8.85
C ASP A 123 -10.37 14.76 -9.38
N PHE A 124 -9.84 15.60 -8.47
CA PHE A 124 -9.02 16.77 -8.84
C PHE A 124 -7.74 16.38 -9.60
N LEU A 125 -7.17 15.20 -9.30
CA LEU A 125 -6.02 14.65 -10.02
C LEU A 125 -6.45 13.89 -11.29
N GLY A 126 -7.74 13.87 -11.63
CA GLY A 126 -8.28 13.12 -12.77
C GLY A 126 -8.37 11.61 -12.54
N ILE A 127 -8.23 11.15 -11.29
CA ILE A 127 -8.31 9.74 -10.90
C ILE A 127 -9.76 9.42 -10.57
N LEU A 128 -10.45 8.75 -11.50
CA LEU A 128 -11.82 8.30 -11.34
C LEU A 128 -11.89 6.79 -11.58
N LEU A 129 -12.37 6.04 -10.59
CA LEU A 129 -12.49 4.59 -10.63
C LEU A 129 -13.82 4.17 -11.22
N ASN A 130 -13.81 3.17 -12.12
CA ASN A 130 -15.01 2.46 -12.51
C ASN A 130 -15.25 1.32 -11.50
N GLU A 131 -16.28 1.47 -10.65
CA GLU A 131 -16.54 0.50 -9.59
C GLU A 131 -16.93 -0.89 -10.11
N GLU A 132 -17.67 -0.96 -11.21
CA GLU A 132 -18.10 -2.23 -11.81
C GLU A 132 -16.90 -2.98 -12.39
N GLN A 133 -16.05 -2.29 -13.17
CA GLN A 133 -14.82 -2.88 -13.70
C GLN A 133 -13.89 -3.32 -12.58
N ASN A 134 -13.72 -2.48 -11.55
CA ASN A 134 -12.92 -2.82 -10.37
C ASN A 134 -13.43 -4.07 -9.65
N ALA A 135 -14.75 -4.21 -9.48
CA ALA A 135 -15.38 -5.36 -8.85
C ALA A 135 -15.32 -6.64 -9.72
N SER A 136 -15.28 -6.49 -11.04
CA SER A 136 -15.23 -7.61 -11.99
C SER A 136 -13.82 -8.16 -12.27
N TYR A 137 -12.77 -7.55 -11.70
CA TYR A 137 -11.38 -7.95 -11.90
C TYR A 137 -11.16 -9.43 -11.59
N SER A 138 -10.46 -10.14 -12.48
CA SER A 138 -10.32 -11.61 -12.44
C SER A 138 -8.89 -12.11 -12.70
N GLY A 139 -7.87 -11.34 -12.29
CA GLY A 139 -6.48 -11.80 -12.32
C GLY A 139 -5.74 -11.63 -13.66
N VAL A 140 -6.30 -10.85 -14.58
CA VAL A 140 -5.69 -10.49 -15.86
C VAL A 140 -5.46 -9.00 -15.95
N ILE A 141 -4.50 -8.55 -16.76
CA ILE A 141 -4.27 -7.11 -17.00
C ILE A 141 -5.60 -6.45 -17.35
N SER A 142 -6.03 -5.50 -16.51
CA SER A 142 -7.34 -4.88 -16.61
C SER A 142 -7.24 -3.39 -16.38
N ASP A 143 -7.99 -2.64 -17.18
CA ASP A 143 -8.23 -1.23 -16.95
C ASP A 143 -9.54 -1.05 -16.20
N ILE A 144 -9.45 -0.42 -15.03
CA ILE A 144 -10.55 -0.20 -14.10
C ILE A 144 -10.87 1.30 -13.93
N SER A 145 -10.39 2.14 -14.85
CA SER A 145 -10.69 3.58 -14.83
C SER A 145 -12.06 3.90 -15.43
N ASN A 146 -12.68 4.96 -14.88
CA ASN A 146 -13.85 5.57 -15.47
C ASN A 146 -13.46 6.33 -16.75
N SER A 147 -14.27 6.27 -17.80
CA SER A 147 -14.06 6.98 -19.07
C SER A 147 -14.01 8.50 -18.92
N ASP A 148 -14.63 9.05 -17.88
CA ASP A 148 -14.62 10.49 -17.59
C ASP A 148 -13.32 10.94 -16.88
N GLY A 149 -12.52 9.98 -16.40
CA GLY A 149 -11.21 10.22 -15.80
C GLY A 149 -10.11 10.46 -16.81
N LYS A 150 -9.15 11.31 -16.46
CA LYS A 150 -7.96 11.57 -17.28
C LYS A 150 -6.81 10.61 -17.00
N VAL A 151 -6.79 10.03 -15.81
CA VAL A 151 -5.75 9.09 -15.35
C VAL A 151 -6.27 7.66 -15.50
N ARG A 152 -5.50 6.80 -16.15
CA ARG A 152 -5.82 5.36 -16.23
C ARG A 152 -5.55 4.70 -14.90
N ILE A 153 -6.37 3.72 -14.54
CA ILE A 153 -6.22 2.96 -13.30
C ILE A 153 -6.16 1.51 -13.73
N LEU A 154 -4.99 0.90 -13.61
CA LEU A 154 -4.72 -0.44 -14.11
C LEU A 154 -4.49 -1.40 -12.95
N VAL A 155 -4.89 -2.65 -13.15
CA VAL A 155 -4.44 -3.77 -12.32
C VAL A 155 -3.59 -4.67 -13.22
N ILE A 156 -2.32 -4.81 -12.87
CA ILE A 156 -1.34 -5.57 -13.64
C ILE A 156 -0.70 -6.59 -12.70
N PRO A 157 -0.91 -7.90 -12.91
CA PRO A 157 -0.24 -8.92 -12.13
C PRO A 157 1.27 -8.81 -12.24
N THR A 158 1.97 -8.78 -11.11
CA THR A 158 3.45 -8.87 -11.12
C THR A 158 3.88 -10.32 -11.26
N ASN A 159 4.99 -10.57 -11.95
CA ASN A 159 5.63 -11.88 -12.03
C ASN A 159 7.12 -11.71 -11.82
N GLU A 160 7.52 -11.63 -10.55
CA GLU A 160 8.90 -11.40 -10.14
C GLU A 160 9.80 -12.58 -10.58
N GLU A 161 9.28 -13.80 -10.55
CA GLU A 161 10.00 -15.00 -10.98
C GLU A 161 10.33 -14.97 -12.48
N PHE A 162 9.38 -14.52 -13.31
CA PHE A 162 9.62 -14.35 -14.75
C PHE A 162 10.67 -13.28 -15.03
N GLU A 163 10.59 -12.15 -14.33
CA GLU A 163 11.59 -11.07 -14.46
C GLU A 163 12.99 -11.55 -14.07
N ILE A 164 13.12 -12.25 -12.95
CA ILE A 164 14.40 -12.86 -12.51
C ILE A 164 14.91 -13.83 -13.57
N ALA A 165 14.04 -14.72 -14.08
CA ALA A 165 14.42 -15.70 -15.11
C ALA A 165 14.88 -15.02 -16.41
N SER A 166 14.17 -13.98 -16.85
CA SER A 166 14.50 -13.20 -18.04
C SER A 166 15.87 -12.53 -17.89
N GLN A 167 16.14 -11.90 -16.75
CA GLN A 167 17.43 -11.27 -16.48
C GLN A 167 18.57 -12.31 -16.43
N CYS A 168 18.34 -13.46 -15.79
CA CYS A 168 19.32 -14.55 -15.77
C CYS A 168 19.61 -15.07 -17.18
N TYR A 169 18.60 -15.22 -18.03
CA TYR A 169 18.76 -15.67 -19.41
C TYR A 169 19.60 -14.68 -20.24
N SER A 170 19.29 -13.38 -20.16
CA SER A 170 20.02 -12.31 -20.86
C SER A 170 21.48 -12.15 -20.45
N LEU A 171 21.93 -12.76 -19.34
CA LEU A 171 23.33 -12.78 -18.92
C LEU A 171 24.12 -13.96 -19.52
N ILE A 172 23.42 -14.98 -20.06
CA ILE A 172 24.01 -16.21 -20.58
C ILE A 172 24.03 -16.23 -22.11
N GLU A 173 23.10 -15.53 -22.78
CA GLU A 173 23.15 -15.23 -24.22
C GLU A 173 24.09 -14.06 -24.55
#